data_AF-A0A954UAZ9-F1
#
_entry.id   AF-A0A954UAZ9-F1
#
_cell.length_a   1.000
_cell.length_b   1.000
_cell.length_c   1.000
_cell.angle_alpha   90.00
_cell.angle_beta   90.00
_cell.angle_gamma   90.00
#
_symmetry.space_group_name_H-M   'P 1'
#
loop_
_entity.id
_entity.type
_entity.pdbx_description
1 polymer ?
#
loop_
_entity_poly.entity_id
_entity_poly.type
_entity_poly.pdbx_seq_one_letter_code
_entity_poly.pdbx_strand_id
1 'polypeptide(L)'
;MRYLSLAVMFGSLFFFAVGCESKPADKAINSAEAKDGTLASDEHVHDHATEGPHHGTLVELGSEEYHVEVTHDANSVTIYV
;
A
#
# COMPACT_ATOMS: atom_id res chain seq x y z
N MET A 1 11.31 -36.32 38.23
CA MET A 1 11.63 -36.23 36.78
C MET A 1 10.60 -36.95 35.89
N ARG A 2 9.30 -36.94 36.21
CA ARG A 2 8.22 -37.46 35.33
C ARG A 2 7.07 -36.45 35.11
N TYR A 3 7.14 -35.29 35.76
CA TYR A 3 6.18 -34.19 35.62
C TYR A 3 6.68 -33.10 34.65
N LEU A 4 7.94 -33.19 34.22
CA LEU A 4 8.57 -32.22 33.32
C LEU A 4 8.16 -32.43 31.85
N SER A 5 7.55 -33.58 31.52
CA SER A 5 7.08 -33.89 30.15
C SER A 5 5.60 -33.61 29.92
N LEU A 6 4.81 -33.26 30.93
CA LEU A 6 3.37 -32.99 30.77
C LEU A 6 3.03 -31.50 30.57
N ALA A 7 3.94 -30.60 30.94
CA ALA A 7 3.71 -29.15 30.86
C ALA A 7 3.91 -28.54 29.46
N VAL A 8 4.51 -29.28 28.52
CA VAL A 8 4.87 -28.75 27.18
C VAL A 8 3.75 -28.97 26.14
N MET A 9 2.74 -29.79 26.44
CA MET A 9 1.69 -30.20 25.48
C MET A 9 0.33 -29.50 25.63
N PHE A 10 0.20 -28.52 26.53
CA PHE A 10 -1.05 -27.76 26.70
C PHE A 10 -0.92 -26.24 26.42
N GLY A 11 0.30 -25.73 26.21
CA GLY A 11 0.56 -24.30 26.01
C GLY A 11 0.57 -23.82 24.55
N SER A 12 0.21 -24.68 23.59
CA SER A 12 0.37 -24.40 22.15
C SER A 12 -0.95 -24.08 21.41
N LEU A 13 -2.10 -24.02 22.10
CA LEU A 13 -3.42 -23.93 21.44
C LEU A 13 -4.14 -22.58 21.63
N PHE A 14 -3.48 -21.54 22.13
CA PHE A 14 -4.19 -20.30 22.51
C PHE A 14 -3.66 -18.98 21.91
N PHE A 15 -2.93 -19.02 20.80
CA PHE A 15 -2.37 -17.81 20.15
C PHE A 15 -2.89 -17.50 18.74
N PHE A 16 -3.99 -18.11 18.30
CA PHE A 16 -4.52 -17.95 16.93
C PHE A 16 -5.77 -17.05 16.80
N ALA A 17 -6.00 -16.11 17.72
CA ALA A 17 -7.19 -15.26 17.68
C ALA A 17 -6.88 -13.75 17.79
N VAL A 18 -5.92 -13.25 17.00
CA VAL A 18 -5.88 -11.80 16.70
C VAL A 18 -6.75 -11.57 15.46
N GLY A 19 -7.94 -11.04 15.71
CA GLY A 19 -8.95 -10.75 14.71
C GLY A 19 -8.56 -9.62 13.76
N CYS A 20 -8.98 -9.77 12.50
CA CYS A 20 -9.02 -8.71 11.52
C CYS A 20 -10.42 -8.08 11.55
N GLU A 21 -10.57 -6.95 12.25
CA GLU A 21 -11.78 -6.13 12.19
C GLU A 21 -11.63 -5.15 11.02
N SER A 22 -12.37 -5.34 9.94
CA SER A 22 -12.44 -4.38 8.83
C SER A 22 -13.74 -3.57 8.94
N LYS A 23 -13.62 -2.37 9.52
CA LYS A 23 -14.67 -1.36 9.49
C LYS A 23 -14.82 -0.82 8.05
N PRO A 24 -16.03 -0.77 7.47
CA PRO A 24 -16.24 -0.03 6.23
C PRO A 24 -16.12 1.46 6.55
N ALA A 25 -15.14 2.13 5.95
CA ALA A 25 -15.11 3.57 5.89
C ALA A 25 -15.84 4.01 4.61
N ASP A 26 -17.13 4.27 4.74
CA ASP A 26 -17.83 5.14 3.79
C ASP A 26 -17.19 6.53 3.89
N LYS A 27 -16.30 6.87 2.95
CA LYS A 27 -15.92 8.25 2.69
C LYS A 27 -16.67 8.75 1.47
N ALA A 28 -17.62 9.63 1.76
CA ALA A 28 -18.32 10.45 0.79
C ALA A 28 -17.33 11.15 -0.15
N ILE A 29 -17.58 10.95 -1.44
CA ILE A 29 -17.08 11.72 -2.57
C ILE A 29 -17.54 13.18 -2.41
N ASN A 30 -16.65 14.03 -1.89
CA ASN A 30 -16.78 15.48 -2.08
C ASN A 30 -16.04 15.87 -3.34
N SER A 31 -16.83 16.30 -4.33
CA SER A 31 -16.39 16.75 -5.63
C SER A 31 -15.74 18.13 -5.55
N ALA A 32 -14.68 18.29 -6.34
CA ALA A 32 -14.18 19.50 -6.99
C ALA A 32 -13.50 20.59 -6.15
N GLU A 33 -12.18 20.68 -6.31
CA GLU A 33 -11.55 21.94 -6.69
C GLU A 33 -10.47 21.63 -7.74
N ALA A 34 -10.79 21.89 -9.02
CA ALA A 34 -9.80 21.85 -10.09
C ALA A 34 -8.89 23.06 -9.89
N LYS A 35 -7.67 22.84 -9.38
CA LYS A 35 -6.65 23.88 -9.40
C LYS A 35 -6.08 23.98 -10.80
N ASP A 36 -6.55 25.05 -11.44
CA ASP A 36 -6.06 25.68 -12.65
C ASP A 36 -4.54 25.58 -12.78
N GLY A 37 -4.10 25.16 -13.96
CA GLY A 37 -2.72 24.87 -14.29
C GLY A 37 -1.87 26.14 -14.30
N THR A 38 -1.13 26.36 -13.22
CA THR A 38 0.08 27.18 -13.26
C THR A 38 1.27 26.25 -13.29
N LEU A 39 1.97 26.23 -14.43
CA LEU A 39 3.28 25.63 -14.61
C LEU A 39 4.31 26.38 -13.75
N ALA A 40 4.30 26.16 -12.45
CA ALA A 40 5.48 26.37 -11.63
C ALA A 40 6.31 25.09 -11.76
N SER A 41 7.31 25.09 -12.64
CA SER A 41 8.47 24.22 -12.45
C SER A 41 9.14 24.68 -11.16
N ASP A 42 8.61 24.24 -10.03
CA ASP A 42 9.41 24.14 -8.84
C ASP A 42 10.39 23.01 -9.13
N GLU A 43 11.65 23.35 -9.40
CA GLU A 43 12.75 22.37 -9.41
C GLU A 43 13.03 21.96 -7.97
N HIS A 44 12.02 21.38 -7.34
CA HIS A 44 12.19 20.57 -6.15
C HIS A 44 12.99 19.35 -6.60
N VAL A 45 14.21 19.25 -6.09
CA VAL A 45 15.03 18.05 -6.27
C VAL A 45 14.38 16.93 -5.45
N HIS A 46 13.42 16.27 -6.08
CA HIS A 46 12.69 15.14 -5.56
C HIS A 46 13.60 13.91 -5.61
N ASP A 47 14.35 13.70 -4.53
CA ASP A 47 15.28 12.56 -4.36
C ASP A 47 14.49 11.27 -4.05
N HIS A 48 13.57 10.91 -4.95
CA HIS A 48 12.73 9.72 -4.86
C HIS A 48 13.18 8.72 -5.92
N ALA A 49 12.88 7.44 -5.70
CA ALA A 49 13.12 6.45 -6.73
C ALA A 49 12.28 6.77 -7.97
N THR A 50 12.95 6.92 -9.12
CA THR A 50 12.31 7.13 -10.43
C THR A 50 11.74 5.83 -11.02
N GLU A 51 11.99 4.71 -10.36
CA GLU A 51 11.56 3.37 -10.80
C GLU A 51 11.07 2.55 -9.61
N GLY A 52 9.98 1.81 -9.83
CA GLY A 52 9.41 0.88 -8.87
C GLY A 52 10.05 -0.52 -8.96
N PRO A 53 9.79 -1.40 -7.98
CA PRO A 53 10.39 -2.72 -7.90
C PRO A 53 9.96 -3.67 -9.04
N HIS A 54 8.90 -3.36 -9.78
CA HIS A 54 8.42 -4.17 -10.90
C HIS A 54 8.90 -3.64 -12.26
N HIS A 55 9.74 -2.61 -12.27
CA HIS A 55 10.25 -1.95 -13.48
C HIS A 55 9.14 -1.50 -14.44
N GLY A 56 7.99 -1.13 -13.86
CA GLY A 56 6.86 -0.52 -14.56
C GLY A 56 6.99 0.98 -14.68
N THR A 57 5.97 1.60 -15.27
CA THR A 57 5.87 3.06 -15.32
C THR A 57 5.33 3.57 -13.99
N LEU A 58 6.08 4.43 -13.31
CA LEU A 58 5.57 5.17 -12.16
C LEU A 58 4.66 6.31 -12.64
N VAL A 59 3.51 6.44 -11.98
CA VAL A 59 2.54 7.51 -12.21
C VAL A 59 2.32 8.25 -10.90
N GLU A 60 2.56 9.56 -10.93
CA GLU A 60 2.40 10.47 -9.81
C GLU A 60 1.01 11.11 -9.84
N LEU A 61 0.34 11.13 -8.69
CA LEU A 61 -1.02 11.63 -8.52
C LEU A 61 -1.07 12.57 -7.32
N GLY A 62 -1.92 13.60 -7.40
CA GLY A 62 -2.16 14.50 -6.28
C GLY A 62 -0.98 15.41 -5.93
N SER A 63 -0.19 15.85 -6.92
CA SER A 63 1.06 16.62 -6.70
C SER A 63 2.08 15.78 -5.90
N GLU A 64 2.40 14.60 -6.42
CA GLU A 64 3.38 13.66 -5.85
C GLU A 64 2.99 13.03 -4.50
N GLU A 65 1.74 13.23 -4.05
CA GLU A 65 1.24 12.62 -2.81
C GLU A 65 1.10 11.09 -2.93
N TYR A 66 0.75 10.60 -4.13
CA TYR A 66 0.56 9.19 -4.41
C TYR A 66 1.36 8.74 -5.62
N HIS A 67 1.95 7.55 -5.51
CA HIS A 67 2.66 6.87 -6.58
C HIS A 67 1.99 5.54 -6.86
N VAL A 68 1.74 5.23 -8.13
CA VAL A 68 1.34 3.90 -8.56
C VAL A 68 2.29 3.41 -9.63
N GLU A 69 2.60 2.12 -9.62
CA GLU A 69 3.41 1.48 -10.65
C GLU A 69 2.50 0.67 -11.58
N VAL A 70 2.60 0.96 -12.88
CA VAL A 70 1.82 0.27 -13.91
C VAL A 70 2.73 -0.61 -14.75
N THR A 71 2.43 -1.91 -14.79
CA THR A 71 3.03 -2.86 -15.74
C THR A 71 1.96 -3.35 -16.71
N HIS A 72 2.34 -3.63 -17.96
CA HIS A 72 1.41 -4.17 -18.95
C HIS A 72 2.11 -5.09 -19.95
N ASP A 73 1.33 -6.02 -20.49
CA ASP A 73 1.71 -6.87 -21.61
C ASP A 73 0.58 -6.89 -22.66
N ALA A 74 0.64 -7.80 -23.63
CA ALA A 74 -0.35 -7.90 -24.70
C ALA A 74 -1.76 -8.30 -24.21
N ASN A 75 -1.88 -8.81 -22.99
CA ASN A 75 -3.07 -9.46 -22.46
C ASN A 75 -3.54 -8.85 -21.14
N SER A 76 -2.67 -8.16 -20.41
CA SER A 76 -2.94 -7.71 -19.04
C SER A 76 -2.32 -6.35 -18.72
N VAL A 77 -2.93 -5.69 -17.74
CA VAL A 77 -2.40 -4.50 -17.07
C VAL A 77 -2.49 -4.77 -15.57
N THR A 78 -1.40 -4.51 -14.85
CA THR A 78 -1.33 -4.64 -13.39
C THR A 78 -0.97 -3.29 -12.78
N ILE A 79 -1.65 -2.95 -11.69
CA ILE A 79 -1.43 -1.70 -10.94
C ILE A 79 -0.97 -2.07 -9.53
N TYR A 80 0.19 -1.56 -9.14
CA TYR A 80 0.73 -1.63 -7.79
C TYR A 80 0.62 -0.24 -7.13
N VAL A 81 0.31 -0.24 -5.82
CA VAL A 81 0.14 0.95 -4.98
C VAL A 81 1.17 0.89 -3.86
#